data_AF-A0A9R1PAD8-F1
#
_entry.id   AF-A0A9R1PAD8-F1
#
_cell.length_a   1.000
_cell.length_b   1.000
_cell.length_c   1.000
_cell.angle_alpha   90.00
_cell.angle_beta   90.00
_cell.angle_gamma   90.00
#
_symmetry.space_group_name_H-M   'P 1'
#
loop_
_entity.id
_entity.type
_entity.pdbx_description
1 polymer ?
#
loop_
_entity_poly.entity_id
_entity_poly.type
_entity_poly.pdbx_seq_one_letter_code
_entity_poly.pdbx_strand_id
1 'polypeptide(L)'
;MCCTMRKALSSSDLSFIRDRLVESYTWTYVLYYEKGFELQRSITTKMIVLITTLDDTYDICATIEECRKLHEAIQRWDKTAVSLLPEYLKKLYIELLRTFKNIEVETPVNVNYDTAYLKKAIQNHVTGYLQEAEWCHTKHKPSFKNQVNVTSLTIGEPTVCLSMMASMGDTIMKIAVEWVAGVPNVVIAAGKIVRFMNDIAAFENRKSKGDVASSMECYVNEYGVTGEVAIARIYELIEDEWRTLNKARFQNHEFLPALKRIIGLALSTSLFYDNRNDVYTDSEHLHKIIKSLFIKPVLSG
;
A
#
# COMPACT_ATOMS: atom_id res chain seq x y z
N MET A 1 2.99 -15.94 12.26
CA MET A 1 1.70 -16.04 11.55
C MET A 1 1.77 -15.47 10.12
N CYS A 2 2.47 -14.36 9.87
CA CYS A 2 2.74 -13.91 8.49
C CYS A 2 3.51 -14.97 7.65
N CYS A 3 4.29 -15.85 8.29
CA CYS A 3 4.91 -17.00 7.63
C CYS A 3 3.90 -18.02 7.07
N THR A 4 2.68 -18.12 7.62
CA THR A 4 1.62 -18.99 7.10
C THR A 4 1.05 -18.41 5.81
N MET A 5 0.84 -17.10 5.77
CA MET A 5 0.44 -16.37 4.57
C MET A 5 1.51 -16.49 3.48
N ARG A 6 2.79 -16.29 3.83
CA ARG A 6 3.93 -16.55 2.91
C ARG A 6 3.93 -17.97 2.36
N LYS A 7 3.71 -18.98 3.20
CA LYS A 7 3.63 -20.38 2.74
C LYS A 7 2.46 -20.60 1.76
N ALA A 8 1.30 -20.01 2.03
CA ALA A 8 0.14 -20.10 1.15
C ALA A 8 0.41 -19.42 -0.21
N LEU A 9 1.09 -18.28 -0.20
CA LEU A 9 1.45 -17.53 -1.41
C LEU A 9 2.64 -18.13 -2.18
N SER A 10 3.50 -18.92 -1.52
CA SER A 10 4.65 -19.59 -2.15
C SER A 10 4.32 -20.86 -2.96
N SER A 11 3.04 -21.15 -3.20
CA SER A 11 2.64 -22.31 -4.01
C SER A 11 3.02 -22.14 -5.48
N SER A 12 3.22 -23.23 -6.22
CA SER A 12 3.55 -23.20 -7.67
C SER A 12 2.59 -22.34 -8.49
N ASP A 13 1.32 -22.30 -8.10
CA ASP A 13 0.26 -21.61 -8.83
C ASP A 13 0.29 -20.09 -8.62
N LEU A 14 1.13 -19.61 -7.70
CA LEU A 14 1.26 -18.21 -7.30
C LEU A 14 2.72 -17.73 -7.39
N SER A 15 3.56 -18.43 -8.17
CA SER A 15 5.00 -18.13 -8.29
C SER A 15 5.32 -16.77 -8.90
N PHE A 16 4.34 -16.08 -9.48
CA PHE A 16 4.48 -14.73 -10.02
C PHE A 16 4.48 -13.65 -8.93
N ILE A 17 3.97 -13.95 -7.72
CA ILE A 17 3.92 -13.01 -6.61
C ILE A 17 5.33 -12.83 -6.03
N ARG A 18 5.73 -11.57 -5.84
CA ARG A 18 6.99 -11.22 -5.18
C ARG A 18 6.92 -11.55 -3.68
N ASP A 19 7.87 -12.34 -3.19
CA ASP A 19 8.00 -12.61 -1.75
C ASP A 19 8.70 -11.44 -1.04
N ARG A 20 7.89 -10.53 -0.47
CA ARG A 20 8.36 -9.31 0.22
C ARG A 20 8.05 -9.28 1.70
N LEU A 21 7.87 -10.44 2.33
CA LEU A 21 7.47 -10.52 3.74
C LEU A 21 8.41 -9.72 4.67
N VAL A 22 9.72 -9.85 4.46
CA VAL A 22 10.73 -9.22 5.34
C VAL A 22 10.79 -7.72 5.09
N GLU A 23 10.74 -7.30 3.83
CA GLU A 23 10.68 -5.89 3.42
C GLU A 23 9.41 -5.21 3.95
N SER A 24 8.24 -5.85 3.78
CA SER A 24 6.97 -5.38 4.33
C SER A 24 7.02 -5.27 5.85
N TYR A 25 7.58 -6.27 6.56
CA TYR A 25 7.75 -6.20 8.01
C TYR A 25 8.69 -5.06 8.42
N THR A 26 9.80 -4.88 7.68
CA THR A 26 10.76 -3.79 7.90
C THR A 26 10.06 -2.43 7.80
N TRP A 27 9.20 -2.25 6.81
CA TRP A 27 8.39 -1.04 6.66
C TRP A 27 7.55 -0.77 7.91
N THR A 28 6.83 -1.77 8.40
CA THR A 28 6.02 -1.60 9.62
C THR A 28 6.85 -1.38 10.88
N TYR A 29 8.04 -1.99 10.96
CA TYR A 29 8.93 -1.87 12.10
C TYR A 29 9.50 -0.46 12.22
N VAL A 30 9.83 0.20 11.10
CA VAL A 30 10.27 1.59 11.09
C VAL A 30 9.20 2.53 11.66
N LEU A 31 7.92 2.19 11.49
CA LEU A 31 6.78 2.99 11.96
C LEU A 31 6.41 2.74 13.42
N TYR A 32 6.60 1.50 13.86
CA TYR A 32 6.28 1.02 15.20
C TYR A 32 7.46 0.23 15.75
N TYR A 33 8.59 0.88 16.03
CA TYR A 33 9.77 0.21 16.57
C TYR A 33 9.63 -0.07 18.07
N GLU A 34 8.69 0.61 18.74
CA GLU A 34 8.51 0.54 20.19
C GLU A 34 7.93 -0.84 20.61
N LYS A 35 8.25 -1.26 21.85
CA LYS A 35 7.62 -2.43 22.47
C LYS A 35 6.13 -2.19 22.68
N GLY A 36 5.29 -3.21 22.51
CA GLY A 36 3.84 -3.13 22.71
C GLY A 36 3.04 -2.88 21.43
N PHE A 37 3.69 -2.74 20.28
CA PHE A 37 3.04 -2.60 18.96
C PHE A 37 3.14 -3.87 18.09
N GLU A 38 3.32 -5.04 18.70
CA GLU A 38 3.48 -6.32 17.99
C GLU A 38 2.28 -6.63 17.11
N LEU A 39 1.06 -6.36 17.60
CA LEU A 39 -0.17 -6.61 16.87
C LEU A 39 -0.32 -5.65 15.69
N GLN A 40 -0.04 -4.36 15.87
CA GLN A 40 -0.05 -3.36 14.80
C GLN A 40 0.95 -3.72 13.70
N ARG A 41 2.19 -4.06 14.07
CA ARG A 41 3.20 -4.53 13.12
C ARG A 41 2.70 -5.76 12.35
N SER A 42 2.13 -6.74 13.05
CA SER A 42 1.58 -7.97 12.47
C SER A 42 0.46 -7.69 11.46
N ILE A 43 -0.57 -6.92 11.85
CA ILE A 43 -1.73 -6.59 11.01
C ILE A 43 -1.27 -5.77 9.79
N THR A 44 -0.49 -4.71 10.02
CA THR A 44 0.00 -3.83 8.96
C THR A 44 0.87 -4.61 7.96
N THR A 45 1.72 -5.53 8.43
CA THR A 45 2.56 -6.36 7.56
C THR A 45 1.72 -7.25 6.66
N LYS A 46 0.67 -7.88 7.21
CA LYS A 46 -0.26 -8.70 6.41
C LYS A 46 -0.95 -7.85 5.35
N MET A 47 -1.30 -6.60 5.67
CA MET A 47 -1.93 -5.69 4.71
C MET A 47 -0.98 -5.27 3.59
N ILE A 48 0.26 -4.91 3.90
CA ILE A 48 1.25 -4.57 2.87
C ILE A 48 1.47 -5.78 1.94
N VAL A 49 1.67 -6.98 2.49
CA VAL A 49 1.90 -8.17 1.65
C VAL A 49 0.66 -8.53 0.83
N LEU A 50 -0.55 -8.36 1.38
CA LEU A 50 -1.79 -8.58 0.63
C LEU A 50 -1.95 -7.56 -0.50
N ILE A 51 -1.65 -6.28 -0.25
CA ILE A 51 -1.67 -5.22 -1.26
C ILE A 51 -0.68 -5.56 -2.37
N THR A 52 0.59 -5.87 -2.05
CA THR A 52 1.60 -6.27 -3.05
C THR A 52 1.19 -7.52 -3.82
N THR A 53 0.52 -8.47 -3.17
CA THR A 53 0.02 -9.66 -3.85
C THR A 53 -1.09 -9.32 -4.86
N LEU A 54 -2.02 -8.43 -4.48
CA LEU A 54 -3.08 -7.97 -5.35
C LEU A 54 -2.49 -7.15 -6.52
N ASP A 55 -1.55 -6.26 -6.25
CA ASP A 55 -0.75 -5.49 -7.23
C ASP A 55 -0.19 -6.42 -8.32
N ASP A 56 0.63 -7.42 -7.92
CA ASP A 56 1.22 -8.41 -8.83
C ASP A 56 0.17 -9.19 -9.63
N THR A 57 -0.99 -9.43 -9.02
CA THR A 57 -2.08 -10.15 -9.67
C THR A 57 -2.72 -9.30 -10.77
N TYR A 58 -3.01 -8.02 -10.50
CA TYR A 58 -3.66 -7.12 -11.45
C TYR A 58 -2.72 -6.66 -12.56
N ASP A 59 -1.43 -6.46 -12.27
CA ASP A 59 -0.50 -5.84 -13.22
C ASP A 59 0.26 -6.86 -14.09
N ILE A 60 0.53 -8.06 -13.55
CA ILE A 60 1.43 -9.03 -14.20
C ILE A 60 0.69 -10.25 -14.71
N CYS A 61 -0.24 -10.80 -13.91
CA CYS A 61 -0.72 -12.16 -14.12
C CYS A 61 -2.14 -12.26 -14.70
N ALA A 62 -3.12 -11.58 -14.12
CA ALA A 62 -4.53 -11.78 -14.45
C ALA A 62 -4.90 -11.11 -15.78
N THR A 63 -5.76 -11.76 -16.58
CA THR A 63 -6.39 -11.07 -17.71
C THR A 63 -7.40 -10.04 -17.22
N ILE A 64 -7.80 -9.10 -18.09
CA ILE A 64 -8.80 -8.09 -17.70
C ILE A 64 -10.14 -8.72 -17.27
N GLU A 65 -10.56 -9.83 -17.89
CA GLU A 65 -11.75 -10.60 -17.48
C GLU A 65 -11.57 -11.23 -16.10
N GLU A 66 -10.38 -11.72 -15.79
CA GLU A 66 -10.05 -12.27 -14.47
C GLU A 66 -9.99 -11.17 -13.40
N CYS A 67 -9.43 -9.99 -13.72
CA CYS A 67 -9.45 -8.80 -12.86
C CYS A 67 -10.88 -8.37 -12.51
N ARG A 68 -11.80 -8.37 -13.49
CA ARG A 68 -13.23 -8.06 -13.26
C ARG A 68 -13.90 -9.10 -12.34
N LYS A 69 -13.62 -10.40 -12.53
CA LYS A 69 -14.15 -11.46 -11.67
C LYS A 69 -13.59 -11.40 -10.25
N LEU A 70 -12.29 -11.12 -10.11
CA LEU A 70 -11.64 -10.95 -8.82
C LEU A 70 -12.19 -9.73 -8.08
N HIS A 71 -12.35 -8.61 -8.78
CA HIS A 71 -13.02 -7.43 -8.25
C HIS A 71 -14.41 -7.77 -7.74
N GLU A 72 -15.24 -8.44 -8.55
CA GLU A 72 -16.59 -8.84 -8.17
C GLU A 72 -16.59 -9.72 -6.90
N ALA A 73 -15.69 -10.71 -6.83
CA ALA A 73 -15.56 -11.58 -5.67
C ALA A 73 -15.18 -10.80 -4.40
N ILE A 74 -14.27 -9.83 -4.52
CA ILE A 74 -13.85 -8.98 -3.40
C ILE A 74 -14.97 -7.99 -3.02
N GLN A 75 -15.76 -7.47 -3.95
CA GLN A 75 -16.93 -6.65 -3.61
C GLN A 75 -17.98 -7.45 -2.82
N ARG A 76 -18.22 -8.71 -3.19
CA ARG A 76 -19.15 -9.60 -2.47
C ARG A 76 -18.62 -10.02 -1.10
N TRP A 77 -17.32 -10.32 -1.01
CA TRP A 77 -16.62 -10.69 0.23
C TRP A 77 -17.24 -11.90 0.96
N ASP A 78 -17.61 -12.94 0.22
CA ASP A 78 -18.16 -14.17 0.79
C ASP A 78 -17.61 -15.41 0.07
N LYS A 79 -17.63 -16.55 0.75
CA LYS A 79 -17.01 -17.78 0.24
C LYS A 79 -17.66 -18.31 -1.04
N THR A 80 -18.92 -17.98 -1.33
CA THR A 80 -19.60 -18.47 -2.54
C THR A 80 -19.01 -17.82 -3.80
N ALA A 81 -18.47 -16.61 -3.69
CA ALA A 81 -17.83 -15.92 -4.81
C ALA A 81 -16.55 -16.61 -5.33
N VAL A 82 -16.00 -17.59 -4.60
CA VAL A 82 -14.90 -18.46 -5.07
C VAL A 82 -15.26 -19.14 -6.40
N SER A 83 -16.54 -19.43 -6.66
CA SER A 83 -16.96 -20.08 -7.91
C SER A 83 -16.78 -19.20 -9.15
N LEU A 84 -16.62 -17.88 -8.98
CA LEU A 84 -16.38 -16.93 -10.08
C LEU A 84 -14.96 -17.03 -10.64
N LEU A 85 -14.01 -17.55 -9.84
CA LEU A 85 -12.58 -17.38 -10.07
C LEU A 85 -11.94 -18.62 -10.71
N PRO A 86 -10.90 -18.44 -11.55
CA PRO A 86 -10.02 -19.53 -11.97
C PRO A 86 -9.23 -20.09 -10.77
N GLU A 87 -8.70 -21.31 -10.90
CA GLU A 87 -8.18 -22.08 -9.76
C GLU A 87 -7.08 -21.36 -8.95
N TYR A 88 -6.14 -20.67 -9.61
CA TYR A 88 -5.09 -19.93 -8.92
C TYR A 88 -5.63 -18.72 -8.15
N LEU A 89 -6.60 -17.98 -8.71
CA LEU A 89 -7.26 -16.85 -8.04
C LEU A 89 -8.17 -17.29 -6.89
N LYS A 90 -8.74 -18.50 -6.94
CA LYS A 90 -9.47 -19.06 -5.79
C LYS A 90 -8.57 -19.14 -4.56
N LYS A 91 -7.32 -19.59 -4.72
CA LYS A 91 -6.36 -19.70 -3.62
C LYS A 91 -6.06 -18.33 -3.02
N LEU A 92 -5.81 -17.33 -3.87
CA LEU A 92 -5.60 -15.95 -3.44
C LEU A 92 -6.81 -15.41 -2.68
N TYR A 93 -8.02 -15.53 -3.24
CA TYR A 93 -9.23 -15.01 -2.61
C TYR A 93 -9.55 -15.70 -1.28
N ILE A 94 -9.34 -17.01 -1.18
CA ILE A 94 -9.49 -17.75 0.08
C ILE A 94 -8.47 -17.27 1.13
N GLU A 95 -7.22 -17.00 0.73
CA GLU A 95 -6.21 -16.47 1.64
C GLU A 95 -6.53 -15.04 2.10
N LEU A 96 -7.09 -14.20 1.22
CA LEU A 96 -7.62 -12.88 1.59
C LEU A 96 -8.69 -13.01 2.68
N LEU A 97 -9.72 -13.85 2.47
CA LEU A 97 -10.77 -14.07 3.45
C LEU A 97 -10.23 -14.64 4.77
N ARG A 98 -9.27 -15.57 4.70
CA ARG A 98 -8.59 -16.16 5.86
C ARG A 98 -7.79 -15.11 6.63
N THR A 99 -7.07 -14.25 5.93
CA THR A 99 -6.26 -13.18 6.52
C THR A 99 -7.14 -12.24 7.35
N PHE A 100 -8.27 -11.82 6.81
CA PHE A 100 -9.22 -10.98 7.53
C PHE A 100 -9.85 -11.67 8.73
N LYS A 101 -10.26 -12.94 8.58
CA LYS A 101 -10.74 -13.73 9.73
C LYS A 101 -9.68 -13.83 10.84
N ASN A 102 -8.40 -13.97 10.49
CA ASN A 102 -7.33 -14.00 11.48
C ASN A 102 -7.17 -12.64 12.17
N ILE A 103 -7.24 -11.53 11.42
CA ILE A 103 -7.20 -10.17 12.00
C ILE A 103 -8.37 -9.96 12.97
N GLU A 104 -9.58 -10.40 12.63
CA GLU A 104 -10.75 -10.33 13.50
C GLU A 104 -10.56 -11.11 14.81
N VAL A 105 -9.96 -12.30 14.73
CA VAL A 105 -9.67 -13.13 15.93
C VAL A 105 -8.54 -12.54 16.78
N GLU A 106 -7.53 -11.94 16.15
CA GLU A 106 -6.39 -11.32 16.83
C GLU A 106 -6.72 -9.97 17.45
N THR A 107 -7.73 -9.26 16.93
CA THR A 107 -8.14 -7.95 17.44
C THR A 107 -8.96 -8.14 18.72
N PRO A 108 -8.48 -7.68 19.89
CA PRO A 108 -9.17 -7.92 21.15
C PRO A 108 -10.56 -7.26 21.17
N VAL A 109 -11.55 -7.92 21.78
CA VAL A 109 -12.95 -7.43 21.86
C VAL A 109 -13.06 -6.08 22.59
N ASN A 110 -12.12 -5.77 23.49
CA ASN A 110 -12.05 -4.49 24.19
C ASN A 110 -11.44 -3.36 23.35
N VAL A 111 -10.94 -3.65 22.16
CA VAL A 111 -10.55 -2.64 21.18
C VAL A 111 -11.76 -2.36 20.29
N ASN A 112 -12.24 -1.13 20.33
CA ASN A 112 -13.36 -0.63 19.52
C ASN A 112 -12.95 -0.40 18.05
N TYR A 113 -12.24 -1.38 17.45
CA TYR A 113 -11.79 -1.35 16.06
C TYR A 113 -12.66 -2.27 15.22
N ASP A 114 -13.40 -1.69 14.28
CA ASP A 114 -14.23 -2.45 13.35
C ASP A 114 -13.42 -2.82 12.10
N THR A 115 -13.19 -4.12 11.89
CA THR A 115 -12.51 -4.64 10.70
C THR A 115 -13.25 -4.33 9.41
N ALA A 116 -14.53 -3.92 9.48
CA ALA A 116 -15.30 -3.43 8.34
C ALA A 116 -14.63 -2.23 7.65
N TYR A 117 -13.96 -1.34 8.38
CA TYR A 117 -13.22 -0.22 7.77
C TYR A 117 -12.09 -0.73 6.87
N LEU A 118 -11.29 -1.68 7.36
CA LEU A 118 -10.18 -2.26 6.61
C LEU A 118 -10.68 -3.08 5.41
N LYS A 119 -11.77 -3.83 5.58
CA LYS A 119 -12.44 -4.53 4.49
C LYS A 119 -12.89 -3.56 3.40
N LYS A 120 -13.54 -2.45 3.79
CA LYS A 120 -13.99 -1.42 2.84
C LYS A 120 -12.82 -0.75 2.13
N ALA A 121 -11.71 -0.52 2.83
CA ALA A 121 -10.48 0.00 2.23
C ALA A 121 -9.95 -0.92 1.13
N ILE A 122 -9.87 -2.24 1.37
CA ILE A 122 -9.48 -3.21 0.33
C ILE A 122 -10.45 -3.19 -0.85
N GLN A 123 -11.77 -3.13 -0.61
CA GLN A 123 -12.75 -3.06 -1.69
C GLN A 123 -12.58 -1.79 -2.56
N ASN A 124 -12.29 -0.65 -1.94
CA ASN A 124 -12.00 0.58 -2.67
C ASN A 124 -10.67 0.47 -3.42
N HIS A 125 -9.64 -0.11 -2.78
CA HIS A 125 -8.31 -0.32 -3.34
C HIS A 125 -8.37 -1.15 -4.64
N VAL A 126 -9.04 -2.31 -4.62
CA VAL A 126 -9.17 -3.16 -5.82
C VAL A 126 -10.07 -2.57 -6.90
N THR A 127 -10.94 -1.61 -6.55
CA THR A 127 -11.70 -0.85 -7.55
C THR A 127 -10.76 0.06 -8.35
N GLY A 128 -9.79 0.68 -7.70
CA GLY A 128 -8.75 1.45 -8.38
C GLY A 128 -7.80 0.56 -9.19
N TYR A 129 -7.37 -0.59 -8.66
CA TYR A 129 -6.59 -1.56 -9.45
C TYR A 129 -7.32 -2.04 -10.71
N LEU A 130 -8.62 -2.30 -10.63
CA LEU A 130 -9.40 -2.60 -11.82
C LEU A 130 -9.38 -1.43 -12.81
N GLN A 131 -9.52 -0.19 -12.34
CA GLN A 131 -9.46 0.98 -13.21
C GLN A 131 -8.11 1.12 -13.92
N GLU A 132 -7.01 0.86 -13.22
CA GLU A 132 -5.65 0.86 -13.80
C GLU A 132 -5.46 -0.26 -14.82
N ALA A 133 -5.92 -1.47 -14.50
CA ALA A 133 -5.92 -2.60 -15.43
C ALA A 133 -6.75 -2.32 -16.70
N GLU A 134 -7.90 -1.64 -16.57
CA GLU A 134 -8.70 -1.20 -17.73
C GLU A 134 -7.96 -0.16 -18.57
N TRP A 135 -7.25 0.79 -17.95
CA TRP A 135 -6.42 1.75 -18.66
C TRP A 135 -5.30 1.06 -19.44
N CYS A 136 -4.60 0.12 -18.80
CA CYS A 136 -3.57 -0.67 -19.45
C CYS A 136 -4.14 -1.49 -20.63
N HIS A 137 -5.21 -2.24 -20.40
CA HIS A 137 -5.86 -3.09 -21.41
C HIS A 137 -6.33 -2.30 -22.64
N THR A 138 -6.95 -1.14 -22.42
CA THR A 138 -7.45 -0.28 -23.50
C THR A 138 -6.38 0.64 -24.10
N LYS A 139 -5.15 0.60 -23.59
CA LYS A 139 -4.06 1.54 -23.91
C LYS A 139 -4.47 3.00 -23.71
N HIS A 140 -5.40 3.23 -22.79
CA HIS A 140 -5.85 4.56 -22.44
C HIS A 140 -4.78 5.24 -21.58
N LYS A 141 -4.34 6.41 -22.00
CA LYS A 141 -3.48 7.28 -21.20
C LYS A 141 -4.37 8.31 -20.49
N PRO A 142 -4.57 8.21 -19.16
CA PRO A 142 -5.29 9.24 -18.42
C PRO A 142 -4.50 10.55 -18.42
N SER A 143 -5.19 11.67 -18.14
CA SER A 143 -4.51 12.91 -17.79
C SER A 143 -3.70 12.73 -16.50
N PHE A 144 -2.63 13.50 -16.33
CA PHE A 144 -1.81 13.53 -15.13
C PHE A 144 -2.68 13.66 -13.86
N LYS A 145 -3.64 14.58 -13.87
CA LYS A 145 -4.55 14.78 -12.74
C LYS A 145 -5.40 13.53 -12.45
N ASN A 146 -5.97 12.91 -13.49
CA ASN A 146 -6.81 11.73 -13.31
C ASN A 146 -6.00 10.52 -12.85
N GLN A 147 -4.80 10.34 -13.41
CA GLN A 147 -3.85 9.31 -12.99
C GLN A 147 -3.56 9.47 -11.50
N VAL A 148 -3.08 10.64 -11.07
CA VAL A 148 -2.68 10.88 -9.68
C VAL A 148 -3.85 10.68 -8.71
N ASN A 149 -5.06 11.11 -9.08
CA ASN A 149 -6.24 10.94 -8.22
C ASN A 149 -6.57 9.47 -7.96
N VAL A 150 -6.41 8.60 -8.95
CA VAL A 150 -6.64 7.15 -8.77
C VAL A 150 -5.45 6.52 -8.06
N THR A 151 -4.23 6.78 -8.56
CA THR A 151 -3.04 6.04 -8.12
C THR A 151 -2.56 6.43 -6.73
N SER A 152 -2.91 7.61 -6.23
CA SER A 152 -2.67 7.99 -4.83
C SER A 152 -3.53 7.20 -3.84
N LEU A 153 -4.61 6.58 -4.31
CA LEU A 153 -5.46 5.70 -3.50
C LEU A 153 -5.01 4.24 -3.59
N THR A 154 -4.54 3.81 -4.77
CA THR A 154 -4.14 2.42 -5.04
C THR A 154 -2.68 2.11 -4.71
N ILE A 155 -1.86 3.12 -4.40
CA ILE A 155 -0.51 2.91 -3.85
C ILE A 155 -0.52 2.23 -2.48
N GLY A 156 -1.68 2.15 -1.81
CA GLY A 156 -1.86 1.42 -0.56
C GLY A 156 -1.87 2.27 0.69
N GLU A 157 -1.47 3.54 0.58
CA GLU A 157 -1.36 4.46 1.72
C GLU A 157 -2.65 4.53 2.57
N PRO A 158 -3.86 4.72 1.99
CA PRO A 158 -5.08 4.79 2.81
C PRO A 158 -5.36 3.50 3.58
N THR A 159 -5.15 2.35 2.94
CA THR A 159 -5.36 1.02 3.53
C THR A 159 -4.34 0.75 4.64
N VAL A 160 -3.08 1.09 4.41
CA VAL A 160 -2.01 0.92 5.40
C VAL A 160 -2.26 1.83 6.60
N CYS A 161 -2.63 3.10 6.41
CA CYS A 161 -3.01 4.02 7.48
C CYS A 161 -4.10 3.42 8.40
N LEU A 162 -5.15 2.82 7.83
CA LEU A 162 -6.22 2.17 8.61
C LEU A 162 -5.74 0.93 9.35
N SER A 163 -4.86 0.13 8.75
CA SER A 163 -4.32 -1.08 9.37
C SER A 163 -3.40 -0.77 10.56
N MET A 164 -2.66 0.34 10.50
CA MET A 164 -1.77 0.82 11.56
C MET A 164 -2.53 1.23 12.82
N MET A 165 -3.76 1.73 12.66
CA MET A 165 -4.63 2.16 13.75
C MET A 165 -5.42 1.02 14.38
N ALA A 166 -5.30 -0.21 13.85
CA ALA A 166 -5.90 -1.39 14.47
C ALA A 166 -5.38 -1.59 15.89
N SER A 167 -6.21 -2.12 16.78
CA SER A 167 -5.83 -2.50 18.15
C SER A 167 -5.38 -1.39 19.12
N MET A 168 -5.47 -0.12 18.72
CA MET A 168 -5.22 1.03 19.61
C MET A 168 -6.52 1.35 20.39
N GLY A 169 -6.66 0.76 21.57
CA GLY A 169 -7.93 0.63 22.31
C GLY A 169 -8.45 1.85 23.08
N ASP A 170 -8.23 3.09 22.61
CA ASP A 170 -8.79 4.30 23.23
C ASP A 170 -9.88 4.97 22.37
N THR A 171 -10.73 5.78 23.01
CA THR A 171 -11.88 6.45 22.36
C THR A 171 -11.44 7.43 21.26
N ILE A 172 -10.28 8.08 21.44
CA ILE A 172 -9.75 9.04 20.47
C ILE A 172 -9.37 8.31 19.18
N MET A 173 -8.82 7.10 19.29
CA MET A 173 -8.46 6.30 18.14
C MET A 173 -9.68 5.84 17.33
N LYS A 174 -10.82 5.56 17.97
CA LYS A 174 -12.04 5.23 17.22
C LYS A 174 -12.44 6.37 16.27
N ILE A 175 -12.47 7.59 16.79
CA ILE A 175 -12.81 8.78 16.00
C ILE A 175 -11.76 8.98 14.90
N ALA A 176 -10.48 8.72 15.20
CA ALA A 176 -9.41 8.79 14.22
C ALA A 176 -9.58 7.74 13.09
N VAL A 177 -9.98 6.51 13.41
CA VAL A 177 -10.24 5.45 12.40
C VAL A 177 -11.37 5.85 11.47
N GLU A 178 -12.49 6.35 12.02
CA GLU A 178 -13.61 6.88 11.23
C GLU A 178 -13.17 8.03 10.33
N TRP A 179 -12.39 8.97 10.87
CA TRP A 179 -11.85 10.09 10.12
C TRP A 179 -10.92 9.65 8.99
N VAL A 180 -9.97 8.75 9.26
CA VAL A 180 -9.05 8.19 8.24
C VAL A 180 -9.79 7.36 7.19
N ALA A 181 -10.84 6.63 7.57
CA ALA A 181 -11.67 5.88 6.62
C ALA A 181 -12.41 6.79 5.63
N GLY A 182 -12.64 8.05 6.00
CA GLY A 182 -13.11 9.10 5.09
C GLY A 182 -12.06 9.61 4.10
N VAL A 183 -10.82 9.10 4.17
CA VAL A 183 -9.68 9.45 3.30
C VAL A 183 -9.46 10.98 3.23
N PRO A 184 -9.16 11.63 4.37
CA PRO A 184 -9.01 13.08 4.42
C PRO A 184 -7.81 13.53 3.58
N ASN A 185 -7.77 14.83 3.25
CA ASN A 185 -6.71 15.40 2.40
C ASN A 185 -5.29 15.05 2.85
N VAL A 186 -5.04 14.87 4.15
CA VAL A 186 -3.72 14.45 4.66
C VAL A 186 -3.34 13.02 4.26
N VAL A 187 -4.30 12.10 4.19
CA VAL A 187 -4.07 10.73 3.72
C VAL A 187 -3.86 10.73 2.20
N ILE A 188 -4.63 11.54 1.46
CA ILE A 188 -4.42 11.72 0.01
C ILE A 188 -3.03 12.30 -0.27
N ALA A 189 -2.62 13.32 0.48
CA ALA A 189 -1.32 13.95 0.35
C ALA A 189 -0.18 12.97 0.65
N ALA A 190 -0.33 12.13 1.68
CA ALA A 190 0.62 11.07 1.98
C ALA A 190 0.71 10.06 0.83
N GLY A 191 -0.44 9.64 0.28
CA GLY A 191 -0.51 8.73 -0.86
C GLY A 191 0.15 9.30 -2.11
N LYS A 192 -0.04 10.60 -2.39
CA LYS A 192 0.64 11.30 -3.49
C LYS A 192 2.15 11.30 -3.33
N ILE A 193 2.66 11.59 -2.13
CA ILE A 193 4.11 11.56 -1.87
C ILE A 193 4.66 10.17 -2.21
N VAL A 194 4.03 9.10 -1.71
CA VAL A 194 4.46 7.72 -1.96
C VAL A 194 4.41 7.42 -3.46
N ARG A 195 3.30 7.75 -4.13
CA ARG A 195 3.08 7.51 -5.56
C ARG A 195 4.14 8.21 -6.40
N PHE A 196 4.40 9.49 -6.14
CA PHE A 196 5.38 10.27 -6.89
C PHE A 196 6.79 9.74 -6.69
N MET A 197 7.19 9.41 -5.46
CA MET A 197 8.52 8.86 -5.21
C MET A 197 8.70 7.49 -5.87
N ASN A 198 7.67 6.62 -5.83
CA ASN A 198 7.70 5.34 -6.53
C ASN A 198 7.78 5.53 -8.06
N ASP A 199 6.96 6.41 -8.64
CA ASP A 199 6.95 6.66 -10.09
C ASP A 199 8.27 7.24 -10.61
N ILE A 200 8.90 8.15 -9.85
CA ILE A 200 10.24 8.67 -10.20
C ILE A 200 11.26 7.53 -10.19
N ALA A 201 11.26 6.68 -9.16
CA ALA A 201 12.19 5.56 -9.07
C ALA A 201 11.96 4.52 -10.17
N ALA A 202 10.71 4.23 -10.54
CA ALA A 202 10.38 3.31 -11.62
C ALA A 202 10.78 3.84 -13.01
N PHE A 203 10.58 5.15 -13.24
CA PHE A 203 10.91 5.81 -14.50
C PHE A 203 12.41 5.77 -14.82
N GLU A 204 13.26 6.07 -13.83
CA GLU A 204 14.73 6.02 -13.97
C GLU A 204 15.26 4.61 -14.28
N ASN A 205 14.67 3.61 -13.60
CA ASN A 205 15.05 2.21 -13.77
C ASN A 205 14.45 1.55 -15.04
N ARG A 206 13.76 2.33 -15.88
CA ARG A 206 13.14 1.92 -17.17
C ARG A 206 12.26 0.67 -17.08
N LYS A 207 11.56 0.46 -15.97
CA LYS A 207 10.72 -0.73 -15.74
C LYS A 207 9.36 -0.68 -16.47
N SER A 208 9.00 0.38 -17.20
CA SER A 208 7.64 0.61 -17.74
C SER A 208 7.25 -0.17 -19.00
N LYS A 209 7.74 -1.40 -19.21
CA LYS A 209 7.28 -2.20 -20.36
C LYS A 209 6.00 -2.97 -20.01
N GLY A 210 4.86 -2.41 -20.42
CA GLY A 210 3.56 -3.10 -20.42
C GLY A 210 2.64 -2.75 -19.25
N ASP A 211 3.03 -1.78 -18.42
CA ASP A 211 2.24 -1.30 -17.28
C ASP A 211 1.37 -0.08 -17.67
N VAL A 212 0.44 0.30 -16.79
CA VAL A 212 -0.32 1.55 -16.88
C VAL A 212 0.64 2.74 -16.84
N ALA A 213 0.29 3.82 -17.55
CA ALA A 213 1.11 5.03 -17.56
C ALA A 213 1.27 5.60 -16.14
N SER A 214 2.52 5.70 -15.69
CA SER A 214 2.93 6.33 -14.43
C SER A 214 2.61 7.83 -14.41
N SER A 215 2.67 8.46 -13.22
CA SER A 215 2.48 9.91 -13.12
C SER A 215 3.54 10.67 -13.92
N MET A 216 4.76 10.14 -13.98
CA MET A 216 5.86 10.64 -14.81
C MET A 216 5.52 10.62 -16.30
N GLU A 217 5.06 9.48 -16.80
CA GLU A 217 4.73 9.32 -18.23
C GLU A 217 3.48 10.13 -18.62
N CYS A 218 2.46 10.18 -17.77
CA CYS A 218 1.30 11.04 -17.98
C CYS A 218 1.71 12.51 -18.03
N TYR A 219 2.59 12.97 -17.13
CA TYR A 219 3.05 14.37 -17.13
C TYR A 219 3.85 14.71 -18.40
N VAL A 220 4.83 13.87 -18.75
CA VAL A 220 5.63 14.04 -19.97
C VAL A 220 4.75 14.07 -21.22
N ASN A 221 3.78 13.16 -21.31
CA ASN A 221 2.90 13.05 -22.47
C ASN A 221 1.89 14.21 -22.56
N GLU A 222 1.32 14.66 -21.44
CA GLU A 222 0.32 15.74 -21.41
C GLU A 222 0.94 17.11 -21.69
N TYR A 223 2.13 17.39 -21.15
CA TYR A 223 2.78 18.70 -21.26
C TYR A 223 3.88 18.78 -22.32
N GLY A 224 4.25 17.67 -22.96
CA GLY A 224 5.26 17.64 -24.02
C GLY A 224 6.67 18.02 -23.55
N VAL A 225 7.00 17.72 -22.30
CA VAL A 225 8.28 18.09 -21.65
C VAL A 225 9.25 16.91 -21.58
N THR A 226 10.53 17.18 -21.28
CA THR A 226 11.51 16.10 -21.05
C THR A 226 11.28 15.41 -19.71
N GLY A 227 11.84 14.21 -19.55
CA GLY A 227 11.80 13.47 -18.28
C GLY A 227 12.34 14.30 -17.11
N GLU A 228 13.48 14.97 -17.27
CA GLU A 228 14.07 15.80 -16.20
C GLU A 228 13.19 17.00 -15.81
N VAL A 229 12.51 17.62 -16.77
CA VAL A 229 11.55 18.71 -16.47
C VAL A 229 10.35 18.16 -15.69
N ALA A 230 9.85 16.98 -16.06
CA ALA A 230 8.79 16.32 -15.30
C ALA A 230 9.25 15.92 -13.89
N ILE A 231 10.47 15.39 -13.73
CA ILE A 231 11.04 15.03 -12.42
C ILE A 231 11.11 16.26 -11.52
N ALA A 232 11.70 17.37 -12.01
CA ALA A 232 11.80 18.62 -11.26
C ALA A 232 10.43 19.10 -10.79
N ARG A 233 9.44 19.07 -11.69
CA ARG A 233 8.07 19.49 -11.35
C ARG A 233 7.39 18.55 -10.35
N ILE A 234 7.57 17.24 -10.46
CA ILE A 234 6.98 16.31 -9.50
C ILE A 234 7.63 16.45 -8.12
N TYR A 235 8.92 16.77 -8.02
CA TYR A 235 9.54 17.11 -6.73
C TYR A 235 8.92 18.36 -6.10
N GLU A 236 8.61 19.40 -6.86
CA GLU A 236 7.86 20.57 -6.34
C GLU A 236 6.48 20.16 -5.80
N LEU A 237 5.78 19.25 -6.49
CA LEU A 237 4.50 18.72 -6.01
C LEU A 237 4.66 17.90 -4.72
N ILE A 238 5.72 17.09 -4.60
CA ILE A 238 6.05 16.38 -3.35
C ILE A 238 6.24 17.38 -2.19
N GLU A 239 6.96 18.48 -2.40
CA GLU A 239 7.13 19.51 -1.38
C GLU A 239 5.80 20.15 -0.95
N ASP A 240 4.90 20.39 -1.90
CA ASP A 240 3.58 20.96 -1.62
C ASP A 240 2.69 20.00 -0.81
N GLU A 241 2.76 18.69 -1.10
CA GLU A 241 2.06 17.69 -0.30
C GLU A 241 2.69 17.58 1.11
N TRP A 242 4.02 17.72 1.26
CA TRP A 242 4.66 17.84 2.58
C TRP A 242 4.18 19.06 3.37
N ARG A 243 3.97 20.21 2.71
CA ARG A 243 3.37 21.40 3.33
C ARG A 243 1.96 21.09 3.83
N THR A 244 1.17 20.33 3.05
CA THR A 244 -0.17 19.88 3.45
C THR A 244 -0.13 19.00 4.70
N LEU A 245 0.77 18.01 4.76
CA LEU A 245 0.97 17.13 5.92
C LEU A 245 1.35 17.94 7.17
N ASN A 246 2.28 18.89 7.04
CA ASN A 246 2.71 19.73 8.14
C ASN A 246 1.60 20.64 8.66
N LYS A 247 0.80 21.23 7.76
CA LYS A 247 -0.34 22.08 8.12
C LYS A 247 -1.42 21.29 8.88
N ALA A 248 -1.68 20.04 8.49
CA ALA A 248 -2.68 19.19 9.13
C ALA A 248 -2.43 18.98 10.63
N ARG A 249 -1.16 18.98 11.08
CA ARG A 249 -0.79 18.87 12.50
C ARG A 249 -1.34 20.01 13.37
N PHE A 250 -1.52 21.18 12.77
CA PHE A 250 -2.04 22.37 13.44
C PHE A 250 -3.55 22.51 13.30
N GLN A 251 -4.11 22.07 12.17
CA GLN A 251 -5.54 22.21 11.88
C GLN A 251 -6.41 21.13 12.50
N ASN A 252 -5.86 19.93 12.71
CA ASN A 252 -6.58 18.74 13.17
C ASN A 252 -5.93 18.21 14.45
N HIS A 253 -5.76 19.08 15.45
CA HIS A 253 -4.99 18.80 16.66
C HIS A 253 -5.56 17.63 17.49
N GLU A 254 -6.87 17.45 17.45
CA GLU A 254 -7.60 16.34 18.05
C GLU A 254 -7.16 14.97 17.52
N PHE A 255 -6.64 14.91 16.29
CA PHE A 255 -6.13 13.69 15.65
C PHE A 255 -4.60 13.59 15.68
N LEU A 256 -3.90 14.39 16.48
CA LEU A 256 -2.45 14.45 16.48
C LEU A 256 -1.74 13.08 16.65
N PRO A 257 -2.21 12.15 17.51
CA PRO A 257 -1.61 10.80 17.59
C PRO A 257 -1.68 10.03 16.27
N ALA A 258 -2.83 10.06 15.59
CA ALA A 258 -3.04 9.42 14.30
C ALA A 258 -2.23 10.11 13.19
N LEU A 259 -2.24 11.44 13.17
CA LEU A 259 -1.44 12.25 12.25
C LEU A 259 0.06 11.96 12.34
N LYS A 260 0.60 11.79 13.55
CA LYS A 260 2.01 11.40 13.73
C LYS A 260 2.32 10.07 13.04
N ARG A 261 1.39 9.11 13.07
CA ARG A 261 1.56 7.82 12.41
C ARG A 261 1.42 7.90 10.89
N ILE A 262 0.44 8.67 10.38
CA ILE A 262 0.29 8.95 8.93
C ILE A 262 1.54 9.64 8.37
N ILE A 263 2.02 10.68 9.06
CA ILE A 263 3.24 11.40 8.64
C ILE A 263 4.47 10.50 8.76
N GLY A 264 4.54 9.65 9.79
CA GLY A 264 5.58 8.63 9.91
C GLY A 264 5.59 7.66 8.73
N LEU A 265 4.41 7.23 8.27
CA LEU A 265 4.26 6.38 7.09
C LEU A 265 4.78 7.09 5.83
N ALA A 266 4.32 8.31 5.57
CA ALA A 266 4.85 9.12 4.47
C ALA A 266 6.37 9.31 4.56
N LEU A 267 6.94 9.54 5.76
CA LEU A 267 8.39 9.71 5.94
C LEU A 267 9.17 8.42 5.66
N SER A 268 8.60 7.27 6.03
CA SER A 268 9.25 5.99 5.78
C SER A 268 9.44 5.71 4.29
N THR A 269 8.67 6.34 3.40
CA THR A 269 8.82 6.18 1.94
C THR A 269 10.20 6.60 1.44
N SER A 270 10.85 7.56 2.11
CA SER A 270 12.22 7.95 1.77
C SER A 270 13.22 6.82 2.03
N LEU A 271 12.95 5.92 2.99
CA LEU A 271 13.78 4.72 3.15
C LEU A 271 13.71 3.80 1.93
N PHE A 272 12.55 3.79 1.23
CA PHE A 272 12.27 2.86 0.16
C PHE A 272 12.50 3.42 -1.25
N TYR A 273 12.38 4.74 -1.42
CA TYR A 273 12.34 5.39 -2.74
C TYR A 273 13.28 6.59 -2.91
N ASP A 274 14.02 6.98 -1.86
CA ASP A 274 14.94 8.11 -1.96
C ASP A 274 16.10 7.81 -2.92
N ASN A 275 16.72 8.87 -3.44
CA ASN A 275 17.73 8.80 -4.49
C ASN A 275 17.25 8.06 -5.76
N ARG A 276 15.94 8.10 -6.04
CA ARG A 276 15.30 7.49 -7.21
C ARG A 276 15.49 5.97 -7.30
N ASN A 277 15.64 5.30 -6.15
CA ASN A 277 15.88 3.86 -6.08
C ASN A 277 14.65 3.12 -5.58
N ASP A 278 14.19 2.08 -6.27
CA ASP A 278 13.09 1.23 -5.78
C ASP A 278 13.65 0.06 -4.95
N VAL A 279 13.94 0.32 -3.66
CA VAL A 279 14.52 -0.71 -2.79
C VAL A 279 13.48 -1.66 -2.20
N TYR A 280 12.19 -1.39 -2.42
CA TYR A 280 11.13 -2.35 -2.12
C TYR A 280 11.16 -3.51 -3.11
N THR A 281 11.32 -3.22 -4.41
CA THR A 281 11.47 -4.23 -5.45
C THR A 281 12.91 -4.73 -5.58
N ASP A 282 13.92 -3.88 -5.41
CA ASP A 282 15.33 -4.28 -5.44
C ASP A 282 15.99 -4.08 -4.07
N SER A 283 15.84 -5.09 -3.21
CA SER A 283 16.19 -5.00 -1.81
C SER A 283 17.69 -5.14 -1.52
N GLU A 284 18.60 -5.05 -2.51
CA GLU A 284 20.05 -5.12 -2.27
C GLU A 284 20.51 -4.09 -1.23
N HIS A 285 20.05 -2.85 -1.37
CA HIS A 285 20.36 -1.78 -0.42
C HIS A 285 19.65 -1.96 0.93
N LEU A 286 18.43 -2.49 0.91
CA LEU A 286 17.66 -2.75 2.13
C LEU A 286 18.20 -3.95 2.93
N HIS A 287 18.90 -4.89 2.29
CA HIS A 287 19.45 -6.09 2.92
C HIS A 287 20.46 -5.76 4.04
N LYS A 288 21.26 -4.71 3.86
CA LYS A 288 22.19 -4.24 4.91
C LYS A 288 21.43 -3.76 6.14
N ILE A 289 20.34 -3.02 5.93
CA ILE A 289 19.48 -2.49 6.99
C ILE A 289 18.74 -3.63 7.69
N ILE A 290 18.14 -4.55 6.94
CA ILE A 290 17.46 -5.76 7.45
C ILE A 290 18.42 -6.59 8.32
N LYS A 291 19.64 -6.84 7.83
CA LYS A 291 20.67 -7.57 8.59
C LYS A 291 21.02 -6.85 9.89
N SER A 292 21.14 -5.52 9.86
CA SER A 292 21.45 -4.73 11.04
C SER A 292 20.30 -4.71 12.06
N LEU A 293 19.05 -4.70 11.61
CA LEU A 293 17.89 -4.60 12.49
C LEU A 293 17.50 -5.94 13.10
N PHE A 294 17.57 -7.04 12.34
CA PHE A 294 16.94 -8.31 12.72
C PHE A 294 17.90 -9.48 12.93
N ILE A 295 19.18 -9.33 12.56
CA ILE A 295 20.16 -10.44 12.63
C ILE A 295 21.35 -10.08 13.51
N LYS A 296 21.89 -8.88 13.37
CA LYS A 296 23.07 -8.43 14.10
C LYS A 296 22.66 -7.66 15.36
N PRO A 297 22.86 -8.22 16.58
CA PRO A 297 22.62 -7.45 17.79
C PRO A 297 23.61 -6.28 17.85
N VAL A 298 23.13 -5.11 18.31
CA VAL A 298 24.03 -4.04 18.74
C VAL A 298 24.70 -4.54 20.01
N LEU A 299 26.01 -4.79 19.95
CA LEU A 299 26.78 -5.13 21.14
C LEU A 299 26.79 -3.89 22.03
N SER A 300 26.03 -3.92 23.11
CA SER A 300 26.16 -2.96 24.20
C SER A 300 27.53 -3.15 24.83
N GLY A 301 28.41 -2.16 24.62
CA GLY A 301 29.66 -2.00 25.37
C GLY A 301 29.41 -1.52 26.79
#